data_AF-A0A291Q6Y4-F1
#
_entry.id   AF-A0A291Q6Y4-F1
#
_cell.length_a   1.000
_cell.length_b   1.000
_cell.length_c   1.000
_cell.angle_alpha   90.00
_cell.angle_beta   90.00
_cell.angle_gamma   90.00
#
_symmetry.space_group_name_H-M   'P 1'
#
loop_
_entity.id
_entity.type
_entity.pdbx_description
1 polymer ?
#
loop_
_entity_poly.entity_id
_entity_poly.type
_entity_poly.pdbx_seq_one_letter_code
_entity_poly.pdbx_strand_id
1 'polypeptide(L)'
;MTLRGVWKVLYADWQMECCGTPFAVGDEVAWPLLVLADGGDGGDGMDGWQEEFSEIEGPVVALDSLAGDWLADDTDGDDEEPWEASVVRAHGVTVPWNHAPPRPARATLRGLLSVERHGGRWPDTVGRVRAIHVVTQGFAETSEGSRTYAPVPGERWLRPVELCPKWFQGEELSRTTTGPGYRRSETGVLVELEVPDDAG
;
A
#
# COMPACT_ATOMS: atom_id res chain seq x y z
N MET A 1 -29.69 -1.77 -4.31
CA MET A 1 -28.73 -2.02 -3.21
C MET A 1 -27.36 -2.03 -3.86
N THR A 2 -26.55 -1.00 -3.62
CA THR A 2 -25.15 -0.98 -4.08
C THR A 2 -24.39 -1.97 -3.21
N LEU A 3 -23.78 -2.98 -3.84
CA LEU A 3 -22.88 -3.90 -3.15
C LEU A 3 -21.65 -3.10 -2.68
N ARG A 4 -21.06 -3.50 -1.55
CA ARG A 4 -19.89 -2.83 -0.95
C ARG A 4 -18.80 -3.89 -0.76
N GLY A 5 -17.62 -3.61 -1.28
CA GLY A 5 -16.43 -4.43 -1.05
C GLY A 5 -15.67 -3.94 0.17
N VAL A 6 -15.09 -4.86 0.95
CA VAL A 6 -14.14 -4.52 2.02
C VAL A 6 -12.75 -4.89 1.56
N TRP A 7 -11.86 -3.90 1.51
CA TRP A 7 -10.49 -4.03 1.03
C TRP A 7 -9.50 -3.85 2.17
N LYS A 8 -8.41 -4.61 2.15
CA LYS A 8 -7.30 -4.44 3.10
C LYS A 8 -6.27 -3.50 2.49
N VAL A 9 -6.07 -2.36 3.13
CA VAL A 9 -5.20 -1.28 2.66
C VAL A 9 -4.12 -1.00 3.70
N LEU A 10 -2.85 -1.09 3.30
CA LEU A 10 -1.72 -0.66 4.09
C LEU A 10 -1.53 0.86 3.95
N TYR A 11 -1.41 1.55 5.07
CA TYR A 11 -0.89 2.92 5.12
C TYR A 11 0.43 2.87 5.89
N ALA A 12 1.53 2.94 5.16
CA ALA A 12 2.87 2.85 5.72
C ALA A 12 3.15 3.99 6.71
N ASP A 13 3.94 3.71 7.74
CA ASP A 13 4.36 4.67 8.77
C ASP A 13 4.95 5.94 8.16
N TRP A 14 5.94 5.84 7.28
CA TRP A 14 6.64 6.97 6.68
C TRP A 14 5.72 7.88 5.87
N GLN A 15 4.75 7.32 5.16
CA GLN A 15 3.75 8.10 4.45
C GLN A 15 2.81 8.80 5.44
N MET A 16 2.35 8.07 6.46
CA MET A 16 1.47 8.61 7.49
C MET A 16 2.16 9.74 8.28
N GLU A 17 3.42 9.55 8.68
CA GLU A 17 4.23 10.49 9.45
C GLU A 17 4.58 11.74 8.64
N CYS A 18 4.97 11.58 7.37
CA CYS A 18 5.38 12.69 6.52
C CYS A 18 4.18 13.55 6.08
N CYS A 19 3.23 12.94 5.36
CA CYS A 19 2.16 13.67 4.68
C CYS A 19 0.75 13.23 5.11
N GLY A 20 0.63 12.12 5.82
CA GLY A 20 -0.67 11.57 6.20
C GLY A 20 -1.42 12.42 7.23
N THR A 21 -2.74 12.27 7.20
CA THR A 21 -3.64 12.81 8.22
C THR A 21 -4.25 11.64 8.98
N PRO A 22 -4.14 11.59 10.32
CA PRO A 22 -4.78 10.58 11.13
C PRO A 22 -6.29 10.51 10.89
N PHE A 23 -6.82 9.30 10.94
CA PHE A 23 -8.23 8.98 10.73
C PHE A 23 -8.69 7.99 11.80
N ALA A 24 -10.00 7.90 12.01
CA ALA A 24 -10.64 7.00 12.94
C ALA A 24 -11.52 5.96 12.25
N VAL A 25 -11.85 4.89 12.97
CA VAL A 25 -12.90 3.97 12.55
C VAL A 25 -14.21 4.74 12.35
N GLY A 26 -14.86 4.51 11.20
CA GLY A 26 -16.07 5.21 10.79
C GLY A 26 -15.82 6.43 9.91
N ASP A 27 -14.60 6.95 9.81
CA ASP A 27 -14.30 8.06 8.91
C ASP A 27 -14.45 7.67 7.45
N GLU A 28 -14.83 8.64 6.62
CA GLU A 28 -14.74 8.55 5.17
C GLU A 28 -13.40 9.13 4.72
N VAL A 29 -12.71 8.40 3.85
CA VAL A 29 -11.36 8.73 3.40
C VAL A 29 -11.28 8.63 1.88
N ALA A 30 -10.36 9.39 1.29
CA ALA A 30 -10.05 9.39 -0.13
C ALA A 30 -8.53 9.21 -0.28
N TRP A 31 -8.13 8.03 -0.78
CA TRP A 31 -6.74 7.62 -0.88
C TRP A 31 -6.43 7.13 -2.29
N PRO A 32 -5.35 7.60 -2.94
CA PRO A 32 -4.87 6.95 -4.13
C PRO A 32 -4.15 5.66 -3.69
N LEU A 33 -4.42 4.57 -4.40
CA LEU A 33 -3.94 3.24 -4.05
C LEU A 33 -3.00 2.69 -5.11
N LEU A 34 -1.97 1.97 -4.67
CA LEU A 34 -1.08 1.15 -5.50
C LEU A 34 -1.25 -0.33 -5.14
N VAL A 35 -0.89 -1.20 -6.08
CA VAL A 35 -0.71 -2.63 -5.80
C VAL A 35 0.77 -2.90 -5.62
N LEU A 36 1.16 -3.27 -4.40
CA LEU A 36 2.51 -3.78 -4.12
C LEU A 36 2.50 -5.28 -4.41
N ALA A 37 3.02 -5.65 -5.58
CA ALA A 37 3.06 -7.03 -6.05
C ALA A 37 4.17 -7.84 -5.36
N ASP A 38 3.99 -9.16 -5.34
CA ASP A 38 5.03 -10.11 -4.90
C ASP A 38 6.22 -10.04 -5.86
N GLY A 39 7.39 -9.65 -5.37
CA GLY A 39 8.64 -9.67 -6.15
C GLY A 39 8.90 -8.48 -7.07
N GLY A 40 8.37 -7.28 -6.77
CA GLY A 40 8.92 -6.05 -7.35
C GLY A 40 10.41 -5.90 -6.99
N ASP A 41 11.20 -5.28 -7.87
CA ASP A 41 12.66 -5.07 -7.73
C ASP A 41 13.08 -4.22 -6.51
N GLY A 42 12.14 -3.91 -5.62
CA GLY A 42 12.27 -3.08 -4.44
C GLY A 42 12.71 -3.78 -3.16
N GLY A 43 12.87 -5.10 -3.09
CA GLY A 43 13.49 -5.77 -1.92
C GLY A 43 12.96 -5.34 -0.54
N ASP A 44 11.73 -4.86 -0.47
CA ASP A 44 11.17 -4.02 0.60
C ASP A 44 10.43 -4.82 1.67
N GLY A 45 10.67 -6.13 1.72
CA GLY A 45 10.28 -6.92 2.87
C GLY A 45 8.81 -7.32 2.92
N MET A 46 8.20 -7.50 1.74
CA MET A 46 6.79 -7.92 1.60
C MET A 46 6.59 -9.44 1.81
N ASP A 47 7.65 -10.17 2.14
CA ASP A 47 7.56 -11.58 2.52
C ASP A 47 6.63 -11.77 3.72
N GLY A 48 5.64 -12.65 3.58
CA GLY A 48 4.66 -12.96 4.63
C GLY A 48 3.37 -12.16 4.55
N TRP A 49 3.17 -11.27 3.57
CA TRP A 49 1.91 -10.51 3.38
C TRP A 49 0.87 -11.23 2.52
N GLN A 50 1.14 -12.44 2.05
CA GLN A 50 0.32 -13.13 1.04
C GLN A 50 -1.14 -13.37 1.48
N GLU A 51 -1.40 -13.46 2.79
CA GLU A 51 -2.75 -13.61 3.36
C GLU A 51 -3.59 -12.31 3.27
N GLU A 52 -2.92 -11.17 3.11
CA GLU A 52 -3.53 -9.84 3.02
C GLU A 52 -3.62 -9.32 1.58
N PHE A 53 -3.13 -10.10 0.61
CA PHE A 53 -3.18 -9.72 -0.78
C PHE A 53 -4.63 -9.64 -1.26
N SER A 54 -4.89 -8.55 -1.97
CA SER A 54 -6.10 -8.35 -2.73
C SER A 54 -5.87 -8.78 -4.17
N GLU A 55 -6.94 -9.24 -4.81
CA GLU A 55 -6.97 -9.48 -6.26
C GLU A 55 -7.95 -8.50 -6.89
N ILE A 56 -7.48 -7.76 -7.89
CA ILE A 56 -8.23 -6.75 -8.61
C ILE A 56 -8.29 -7.17 -10.07
N GLU A 57 -9.48 -7.56 -10.52
CA GLU A 57 -9.72 -7.90 -11.91
C GLU A 57 -10.65 -6.85 -12.56
N GLY A 58 -10.15 -6.18 -13.60
CA GLY A 58 -10.91 -5.10 -14.22
C GLY A 58 -10.43 -4.73 -15.62
N PRO A 59 -11.19 -3.87 -16.33
CA PRO A 59 -10.70 -3.24 -17.54
C PRO A 59 -9.46 -2.40 -17.25
N VAL A 60 -8.52 -2.37 -18.20
CA VAL A 60 -7.41 -1.43 -18.18
C VAL A 60 -7.80 -0.22 -19.02
N VAL A 61 -7.78 0.96 -18.41
CA VAL A 61 -8.20 2.22 -19.03
C VAL A 61 -7.08 3.24 -19.00
N ALA A 62 -7.06 4.13 -19.98
CA ALA A 62 -6.05 5.18 -20.05
C ALA A 62 -6.31 6.20 -18.94
N LEU A 63 -5.28 6.65 -18.26
CA LEU A 63 -5.40 7.60 -17.17
C LEU A 63 -6.00 8.93 -17.66
N ASP A 64 -5.63 9.37 -18.86
CA ASP A 64 -6.12 10.60 -19.51
C ASP A 64 -7.62 10.54 -19.89
N SER A 65 -8.18 9.34 -19.98
CA SER A 65 -9.62 9.15 -20.21
C SER A 65 -10.46 9.34 -18.96
N LEU A 66 -9.82 9.43 -17.78
CA LEU A 66 -10.49 9.68 -16.51
C LEU A 66 -10.61 11.18 -16.24
N ALA A 67 -11.72 11.58 -15.64
CA ALA A 67 -11.89 12.95 -15.20
C ALA A 67 -10.90 13.29 -14.08
N GLY A 68 -10.11 14.35 -14.25
CA GLY A 68 -9.15 14.85 -13.27
C GLY A 68 -7.86 15.35 -13.93
N ASP A 69 -6.96 15.90 -13.12
CA ASP A 69 -5.61 16.32 -13.52
C ASP A 69 -4.59 15.32 -12.95
N TRP A 70 -4.58 14.12 -13.55
CA TRP A 70 -3.77 12.99 -13.12
C TRP A 70 -2.41 13.01 -13.80
N LEU A 71 -1.37 12.66 -13.04
CA LEU A 71 0.01 12.68 -13.52
C LEU A 71 0.72 11.45 -12.97
N ALA A 72 1.08 10.50 -13.83
CA ALA A 72 1.95 9.41 -13.44
C ALA A 72 3.32 9.98 -13.03
N ASP A 73 4.00 9.30 -12.10
CA ASP A 73 5.35 9.73 -11.71
C ASP A 73 6.31 9.55 -12.88
N ASP A 74 7.15 10.55 -13.11
CA ASP A 74 8.11 10.61 -14.22
C ASP A 74 9.47 10.09 -13.72
N THR A 75 9.47 8.93 -13.08
CA THR A 75 10.68 8.26 -12.62
C THR A 75 11.20 7.33 -13.71
N ASP A 76 11.78 7.91 -14.76
CA ASP A 76 13.18 7.67 -15.10
C ASP A 76 13.59 8.57 -16.27
N GLY A 77 14.73 9.22 -16.13
CA GLY A 77 15.24 10.19 -17.10
C GLY A 77 15.64 9.56 -18.44
N ASP A 78 15.45 10.37 -19.48
CA ASP A 78 15.97 10.28 -20.84
C ASP A 78 15.43 9.14 -21.76
N ASP A 79 14.60 9.58 -22.72
CA ASP A 79 14.34 8.98 -24.04
C ASP A 79 13.48 7.70 -24.17
N GLU A 80 12.76 7.26 -23.13
CA GLU A 80 11.66 6.30 -23.34
C GLU A 80 10.39 7.02 -23.79
N GLU A 81 9.76 6.58 -24.89
CA GLU A 81 8.47 7.12 -25.33
C GLU A 81 7.51 7.19 -24.13
N PRO A 82 6.77 8.31 -23.94
CA PRO A 82 5.89 8.46 -22.79
C PRO A 82 4.90 7.30 -22.77
N TRP A 83 5.07 6.41 -21.80
CA TRP A 83 4.19 5.27 -21.65
C TRP A 83 2.80 5.79 -21.28
N GLU A 84 1.77 5.31 -21.98
CA GLU A 84 0.39 5.71 -21.73
C GLU A 84 -0.05 5.20 -20.35
N ALA A 85 0.11 6.05 -19.34
CA ALA A 85 -0.30 5.76 -17.97
C ALA A 85 -1.72 5.21 -17.95
N SER A 86 -1.91 4.09 -17.27
CA SER A 86 -3.15 3.34 -17.30
C SER A 86 -3.50 2.85 -15.91
N VAL A 87 -4.77 2.54 -15.68
CA VAL A 87 -5.27 2.03 -14.40
C VAL A 87 -6.17 0.81 -14.60
N VAL A 88 -6.25 -0.03 -13.59
CA VAL A 88 -7.26 -1.08 -13.46
C VAL A 88 -8.34 -0.59 -12.50
N ARG A 89 -9.60 -0.76 -12.90
CA ARG A 89 -10.78 -0.40 -12.08
C ARG A 89 -11.61 -1.63 -11.77
N ALA A 90 -11.88 -1.87 -10.49
CA ALA A 90 -12.82 -2.91 -10.07
C ALA A 90 -13.45 -2.54 -8.73
N HIS A 91 -14.77 -2.72 -8.61
CA HIS A 91 -15.48 -2.64 -7.33
C HIS A 91 -15.19 -1.35 -6.53
N GLY A 92 -15.19 -0.21 -7.24
CA GLY A 92 -14.90 1.12 -6.67
C GLY A 92 -13.42 1.39 -6.34
N VAL A 93 -12.53 0.41 -6.54
CA VAL A 93 -11.07 0.57 -6.40
C VAL A 93 -10.46 0.93 -7.76
N THR A 94 -9.55 1.90 -7.76
CA THR A 94 -8.74 2.28 -8.92
C THR A 94 -7.27 2.22 -8.54
N VAL A 95 -6.48 1.46 -9.30
CA VAL A 95 -5.04 1.29 -9.07
C VAL A 95 -4.26 1.41 -10.38
N PRO A 96 -3.03 1.94 -10.37
CA PRO A 96 -2.18 1.99 -11.57
C PRO A 96 -1.88 0.61 -12.15
N TRP A 97 -1.78 0.58 -13.48
CA TRP A 97 -1.27 -0.54 -14.24
C TRP A 97 0.13 -0.19 -14.72
N ASN A 98 1.15 -0.70 -14.02
CA ASN A 98 2.57 -0.38 -14.25
C ASN A 98 3.29 -1.54 -14.94
N HIS A 99 2.80 -1.95 -16.11
CA HIS A 99 3.45 -3.00 -16.90
C HIS A 99 3.81 -2.48 -18.29
N ALA A 100 4.86 -3.09 -18.87
CA ALA A 100 5.29 -2.77 -20.21
C ALA A 100 4.15 -3.03 -21.24
N PRO A 101 4.07 -2.23 -22.31
CA PRO A 101 3.11 -2.44 -23.38
C PRO A 101 3.31 -3.80 -24.08
N PRO A 102 2.27 -4.32 -24.77
CA PRO A 102 0.99 -3.66 -25.04
C PRO A 102 0.01 -3.75 -23.87
N ARG A 103 -0.80 -2.70 -23.71
CA ARG A 103 -1.86 -2.67 -22.71
C ARG A 103 -2.97 -3.68 -23.06
N PRO A 104 -3.32 -4.63 -22.16
CA PRO A 104 -4.43 -5.53 -22.39
C PRO A 104 -5.78 -4.83 -22.16
N ALA A 105 -6.86 -5.38 -22.70
CA ALA A 105 -8.20 -4.82 -22.44
C ALA A 105 -8.64 -5.00 -20.97
N ARG A 106 -8.14 -6.05 -20.31
CA ARG A 106 -8.39 -6.39 -18.90
C ARG A 106 -7.11 -6.91 -18.27
N ALA A 107 -6.95 -6.71 -16.98
CA ALA A 107 -5.85 -7.24 -16.20
C ALA A 107 -6.34 -7.76 -14.84
N THR A 108 -5.60 -8.71 -14.30
CA THR A 108 -5.71 -9.17 -12.91
C THR A 108 -4.44 -8.75 -12.19
N LEU A 109 -4.58 -7.90 -11.19
CA LEU A 109 -3.47 -7.49 -10.32
C LEU A 109 -3.65 -8.16 -8.96
N ARG A 110 -2.58 -8.74 -8.43
CA ARG A 110 -2.57 -9.36 -7.11
C ARG A 110 -1.44 -8.80 -6.28
N GLY A 111 -1.76 -8.30 -5.09
CA GLY A 111 -0.79 -7.72 -4.17
C GLY A 111 -1.44 -7.01 -3.01
N LEU A 112 -0.63 -6.38 -2.16
CA LEU A 112 -1.11 -5.57 -1.06
C LEU A 112 -1.51 -4.19 -1.59
N LEU A 113 -2.73 -3.74 -1.27
CA LEU A 113 -3.11 -2.36 -1.57
C LEU A 113 -2.37 -1.45 -0.60
N SER A 114 -1.67 -0.46 -1.12
CA SER A 114 -0.98 0.55 -0.31
C SER A 114 -1.45 1.93 -0.70
N VAL A 115 -1.58 2.81 0.30
CA VAL A 115 -1.72 4.24 0.04
C VAL A 115 -0.48 4.76 -0.67
N GLU A 116 -0.66 5.75 -1.54
CA GLU A 116 0.42 6.53 -2.14
C GLU A 116 0.24 8.02 -1.87
N ARG A 117 1.30 8.74 -1.53
CA ARG A 117 1.25 10.19 -1.25
C ARG A 117 2.46 10.96 -1.75
N HIS A 118 3.46 10.26 -2.27
CA HIS A 118 4.78 10.77 -2.63
C HIS A 118 5.13 10.59 -4.10
N GLY A 119 4.53 9.63 -4.80
CA GLY A 119 4.67 9.46 -6.25
C GLY A 119 3.64 10.23 -7.06
N GLY A 120 3.24 9.64 -8.19
CA GLY A 120 2.27 10.21 -9.13
C GLY A 120 0.92 10.58 -8.50
N ARG A 121 0.22 11.53 -9.13
CA ARG A 121 -1.17 11.88 -8.81
C ARG A 121 -2.12 10.91 -9.51
N TRP A 122 -2.63 9.97 -8.72
CA TRP A 122 -3.59 8.95 -9.17
C TRP A 122 -5.01 9.23 -8.66
N PRO A 123 -6.05 8.68 -9.31
CA PRO A 123 -7.41 8.77 -8.81
C PRO A 123 -7.56 8.21 -7.40
N ASP A 124 -8.30 8.91 -6.55
CA ASP A 124 -8.60 8.45 -5.20
C ASP A 124 -9.63 7.31 -5.22
N THR A 125 -9.39 6.30 -4.40
CA THR A 125 -10.42 5.38 -3.92
C THR A 125 -11.08 5.98 -2.68
N VAL A 126 -12.40 6.17 -2.74
CA VAL A 126 -13.18 6.70 -1.61
C VAL A 126 -13.86 5.56 -0.87
N GLY A 127 -13.70 5.51 0.45
CA GLY A 127 -14.32 4.47 1.27
C GLY A 127 -14.45 4.85 2.74
N ARG A 128 -15.15 4.01 3.49
CA ARG A 128 -15.33 4.14 4.94
C ARG A 128 -14.43 3.19 5.69
N VAL A 129 -13.70 3.71 6.67
CA VAL A 129 -12.83 2.93 7.55
C VAL A 129 -13.68 2.04 8.45
N ARG A 130 -13.48 0.72 8.39
CA ARG A 130 -14.19 -0.29 9.18
C ARG A 130 -13.39 -0.81 10.36
N ALA A 131 -12.08 -0.94 10.19
CA ALA A 131 -11.16 -1.38 11.21
C ALA A 131 -9.76 -0.82 10.93
N ILE A 132 -8.98 -0.62 11.99
CA ILE A 132 -7.59 -0.18 11.91
C ILE A 132 -6.75 -1.09 12.81
N HIS A 133 -5.67 -1.62 12.28
CA HIS A 133 -4.67 -2.36 13.03
C HIS A 133 -3.31 -1.70 12.86
N VAL A 134 -2.67 -1.31 13.96
CA VAL A 134 -1.24 -0.97 13.92
C VAL A 134 -0.46 -2.24 13.61
N VAL A 135 0.40 -2.16 12.60
CA VAL A 135 1.26 -3.24 12.15
C VAL A 135 2.60 -3.10 12.86
N THR A 136 3.01 -4.13 13.60
CA THR A 136 4.37 -4.26 14.12
C THR A 136 5.09 -5.38 13.38
N GLN A 137 6.29 -5.11 12.89
CA GLN A 137 7.14 -6.06 12.18
C GLN A 137 8.44 -6.30 12.94
N GLY A 138 8.84 -7.56 13.05
CA GLY A 138 10.14 -7.99 13.55
C GLY A 138 11.19 -7.90 12.44
N PHE A 139 12.39 -7.43 12.78
CA PHE A 139 13.52 -7.28 11.87
C PHE A 139 14.79 -7.86 12.49
N ALA A 140 15.58 -8.55 11.68
CA ALA A 140 16.90 -9.07 12.05
C ALA A 140 17.97 -8.50 11.12
N GLU A 141 19.18 -8.32 11.65
CA GLU A 141 20.34 -7.97 10.83
C GLU A 141 20.55 -9.00 9.71
N THR A 142 20.84 -8.51 8.50
CA THR A 142 21.07 -9.38 7.34
C THR A 142 22.39 -10.17 7.45
N SER A 143 23.33 -9.65 8.24
CA SER A 143 24.56 -10.35 8.65
C SER A 143 25.05 -9.75 9.97
N GLU A 144 25.83 -10.50 10.74
CA GLU A 144 26.27 -10.07 12.08
C GLU A 144 27.05 -8.74 12.02
N GLY A 145 26.56 -7.72 12.73
CA GLY A 145 27.16 -6.39 12.74
C GLY A 145 26.82 -5.53 11.52
N SER A 146 26.03 -6.05 10.59
CA SER A 146 25.43 -5.28 9.50
C SER A 146 24.41 -4.32 10.09
N ARG A 147 24.51 -3.03 9.76
CA ARG A 147 23.47 -2.05 10.12
C ARG A 147 22.24 -2.14 9.21
N THR A 148 22.18 -3.16 8.35
CA THR A 148 21.07 -3.45 7.45
C THR A 148 20.20 -4.54 8.04
N TYR A 149 18.89 -4.30 8.04
CA TYR A 149 17.89 -5.17 8.63
C TYR A 149 16.93 -5.67 7.55
N ALA A 150 16.52 -6.92 7.65
CA ALA A 150 15.44 -7.50 6.84
C ALA A 150 14.29 -7.94 7.77
N PRO A 151 13.04 -7.91 7.30
CA PRO A 151 11.93 -8.44 8.07
C PRO A 151 12.15 -9.92 8.35
N VAL A 152 11.74 -10.36 9.55
CA VAL A 152 11.72 -11.78 9.91
C VAL A 152 10.40 -12.37 9.42
N PRO A 153 10.42 -13.40 8.55
CA PRO A 153 9.21 -14.04 8.07
C PRO A 153 8.32 -14.52 9.23
N GLY A 154 7.03 -14.21 9.16
CA GLY A 154 6.04 -14.59 10.17
C GLY A 154 6.04 -13.74 11.45
N GLU A 155 6.99 -12.81 11.62
CA GLU A 155 7.00 -11.89 12.77
C GLU A 155 6.25 -10.60 12.48
N ARG A 156 4.95 -10.72 12.26
CA ARG A 156 4.03 -9.59 12.14
C ARG A 156 2.94 -9.67 13.19
N TRP A 157 2.68 -8.56 13.86
CA TRP A 157 1.63 -8.45 14.87
C TRP A 157 0.69 -7.32 14.51
N LEU A 158 -0.61 -7.56 14.72
CA LEU A 158 -1.67 -6.59 14.48
C LEU A 158 -2.31 -6.20 15.80
N ARG A 159 -2.26 -4.91 16.12
CA ARG A 159 -2.90 -4.36 17.31
C ARG A 159 -4.08 -3.49 16.90
N PRO A 160 -5.33 -3.85 17.26
CA PRO A 160 -6.50 -3.06 16.90
C PRO A 160 -6.45 -1.68 17.59
N VAL A 161 -6.85 -0.65 16.86
CA VAL A 161 -6.99 0.73 17.36
C VAL A 161 -8.24 1.38 16.76
N GLU A 162 -8.82 2.32 17.48
CA GLU A 162 -9.95 3.13 16.97
C GLU A 162 -9.48 4.38 16.22
N LEU A 163 -8.26 4.84 16.51
CA LEU A 163 -7.65 6.04 15.93
C LEU A 163 -6.27 5.67 15.38
N CYS A 164 -6.03 6.01 14.12
CA CYS A 164 -4.73 5.85 13.49
C CYS A 164 -3.71 6.77 14.19
N PRO A 165 -2.56 6.25 14.64
CA PRO A 165 -1.49 7.09 15.14
C PRO A 165 -0.91 7.94 14.00
N LYS A 166 -0.43 9.14 14.35
CA LYS A 166 0.40 9.95 13.43
C LYS A 166 1.86 9.49 13.45
N TRP A 167 2.36 9.09 14.62
CA TRP A 167 3.76 8.76 14.88
C TRP A 167 3.85 7.32 15.41
N PHE A 168 4.71 6.51 14.81
CA PHE A 168 4.87 5.08 15.05
C PHE A 168 6.14 4.80 15.85
N GLN A 169 6.14 3.73 16.63
CA GLN A 169 7.24 3.38 17.53
C GLN A 169 8.26 2.42 16.86
N GLY A 170 9.53 2.84 16.73
CA GLY A 170 10.50 2.11 15.91
C GLY A 170 11.65 1.37 16.61
N GLU A 171 12.38 2.01 17.54
CA GLU A 171 13.63 1.45 18.09
C GLU A 171 13.53 1.00 19.55
N GLU A 172 12.44 1.35 20.24
CA GLU A 172 12.32 1.22 21.69
C GLU A 172 11.86 -0.19 22.14
N LEU A 173 11.47 -1.05 21.20
CA LEU A 173 10.79 -2.32 21.51
C LEU A 173 11.70 -3.51 21.85
N SER A 174 13.02 -3.46 21.59
CA SER A 174 14.08 -4.30 22.21
C SER A 174 15.35 -4.32 21.35
N ARG A 175 16.40 -3.59 21.75
CA ARG A 175 17.78 -3.95 21.37
C ARG A 175 18.30 -4.98 22.37
N THR A 176 18.48 -6.23 21.94
CA THR A 176 19.27 -7.18 22.73
C THR A 176 20.74 -6.77 22.66
N THR A 177 21.37 -6.52 23.80
CA THR A 177 22.78 -6.06 23.88
C THR A 177 23.80 -7.15 23.55
N THR A 178 23.36 -8.38 23.33
CA THR A 178 24.19 -9.56 23.05
C THR A 178 23.48 -10.47 22.06
N GLY A 179 23.89 -10.42 20.79
CA GLY A 179 23.35 -11.19 19.66
C GLY A 179 23.33 -10.36 18.37
N PRO A 180 23.15 -10.98 17.19
CA PRO A 180 22.87 -10.24 15.95
C PRO A 180 21.69 -9.30 16.19
N GLY A 181 21.79 -8.07 15.68
CA GLY A 181 20.82 -7.02 15.97
C GLY A 181 19.41 -7.48 15.61
N TYR A 182 18.51 -7.34 16.57
CA TYR A 182 17.09 -7.57 16.41
C TYR A 182 16.35 -6.31 16.84
N ARG A 183 15.28 -5.96 16.12
CA ARG A 183 14.38 -4.89 16.52
C ARG A 183 12.95 -5.19 16.09
N ARG A 184 12.01 -4.54 16.76
CA ARG A 184 10.59 -4.48 16.35
C ARG A 184 10.23 -3.03 16.11
N SER A 185 9.55 -2.77 15.01
CA SER A 185 9.05 -1.44 14.65
C SER A 185 7.58 -1.55 14.34
N GLU A 186 6.80 -0.56 14.76
CA GLU A 186 5.52 -0.27 14.11
C GLU A 186 5.83 0.28 12.71
N THR A 187 5.22 -0.28 11.67
CA THR A 187 5.55 0.01 10.26
C THR A 187 4.37 0.60 9.48
N GLY A 188 3.29 0.97 10.18
CA GLY A 188 2.09 1.56 9.60
C GLY A 188 0.81 0.98 10.18
N VAL A 189 -0.28 1.15 9.46
CA VAL A 189 -1.59 0.56 9.78
C VAL A 189 -2.14 -0.27 8.62
N LEU A 190 -2.76 -1.39 8.95
CA LEU A 190 -3.61 -2.16 8.04
C LEU A 190 -5.07 -1.75 8.29
N VAL A 191 -5.74 -1.31 7.24
CA VAL A 191 -7.07 -0.75 7.27
C VAL A 191 -8.03 -1.66 6.52
N GLU A 192 -9.17 -1.96 7.12
CA GLU A 192 -10.32 -2.47 6.37
C GLU A 192 -11.13 -1.29 5.84
N LEU A 193 -11.12 -1.10 4.52
CA LEU A 193 -11.80 0.00 3.83
C LEU A 193 -13.03 -0.53 3.11
N GLU A 194 -14.21 -0.11 3.55
CA GLU A 194 -15.47 -0.39 2.86
C GLU A 194 -15.66 0.60 1.70
N VAL A 195 -15.58 0.09 0.48
CA VAL A 195 -15.70 0.88 -0.75
C VAL A 195 -17.07 0.58 -1.38
N PRO A 196 -17.84 1.62 -1.74
CA PRO A 196 -19.06 1.40 -2.52
C PRO A 196 -18.68 0.90 -3.92
N ASP A 197 -19.39 -0.10 -4.43
CA ASP A 197 -19.24 -0.44 -5.84
C ASP A 197 -19.60 0.78 -6.70
N ASP A 198 -18.81 0.99 -7.75
CA ASP A 198 -19.18 1.92 -8.81
C ASP A 198 -20.59 1.53 -9.30
N ALA A 199 -21.51 2.49 -9.34
CA ALA A 199 -22.74 2.32 -10.10
C ALA A 199 -22.30 2.19 -11.57
N GLY A 200 -22.28 0.95 -12.06
CA GLY A 200 -21.78 0.60 -13.40
C GLY A 200 -22.44 1.37 -14.53
#